data_AF-A0A929DSK0-F1
#
_entry.id   AF-A0A929DSK0-F1
#
_cell.length_a   1.000
_cell.length_b   1.000
_cell.length_c   1.000
_cell.angle_alpha   90.00
_cell.angle_beta   90.00
_cell.angle_gamma   90.00
#
_symmetry.space_group_name_H-M   'P 1'
#
loop_
_entity.id
_entity.type
_entity.pdbx_description
1 polymer ?
#
loop_
_entity_poly.entity_id
_entity_poly.type
_entity_poly.pdbx_seq_one_letter_code
_entity_poly.pdbx_strand_id
1 'polypeptide(L)'
;MVTIFNNDQYDFYPDAGKSYSVGWKILMAAFVELLVISIVYMILSGPVGVIQWKVDSFEWFLVPLVFFGIVYSVFVAGPIQYGAKWVFLKAVRGERIEVRDIFVVFQRNYWNAVIAKIVVGIIVGLGFVMLIVPGIIFACRLAFVPYLVVDREMDVMDALRVSWDMTRG
;
A
#
# COMPACT_ATOMS: atom_id res chain seq x y z
N MET A 1 23.91 -6.63 -4.73
CA MET A 1 23.17 -5.97 -5.82
C MET A 1 23.56 -4.51 -5.77
N VAL A 2 24.26 -4.02 -6.80
CA VAL A 2 24.89 -2.70 -6.83
C VAL A 2 23.83 -1.67 -7.25
N THR A 3 23.39 -0.84 -6.31
CA THR A 3 22.44 0.26 -6.54
C THR A 3 23.22 1.56 -6.78
N ILE A 4 22.55 2.60 -7.27
CA ILE A 4 23.13 3.88 -7.73
C ILE A 4 23.80 4.69 -6.58
N PHE A 5 23.82 4.15 -5.36
CA PHE A 5 24.52 4.65 -4.17
C PHE A 5 25.69 3.74 -3.72
N ASN A 6 26.30 3.01 -4.65
CA ASN A 6 27.40 2.07 -4.39
C ASN A 6 28.74 2.71 -3.95
N ASN A 7 28.68 3.74 -3.10
CA ASN A 7 29.85 4.23 -2.38
C ASN A 7 29.66 4.25 -0.86
N ASP A 8 28.41 4.28 -0.37
CA ASP A 8 28.13 4.20 1.06
C ASP A 8 27.24 2.99 1.32
N GLN A 9 27.85 1.85 1.67
CA GLN A 9 27.12 0.82 2.40
C GLN A 9 26.69 1.45 3.72
N TYR A 10 25.46 1.97 3.77
CA TYR A 10 24.87 2.46 5.00
C TYR A 10 24.74 1.27 5.94
N ASP A 11 25.64 1.20 6.90
CA ASP A 11 25.54 0.33 8.06
C ASP A 11 24.25 0.76 8.78
N PHE A 12 23.15 0.08 8.46
CA PHE A 12 21.80 0.45 8.88
C PHE A 12 21.63 0.06 10.34
N TYR A 13 22.08 0.94 11.24
CA TYR A 13 21.68 0.90 12.64
C TYR A 13 20.28 1.52 12.69
N PRO A 14 19.24 0.78 13.14
CA PRO A 14 17.88 1.28 13.24
C PRO A 14 17.79 2.31 14.36
N ASP A 15 18.26 3.52 14.08
CA ASP A 15 18.04 4.71 14.86
C ASP A 15 16.99 5.58 14.15
N ALA A 16 16.10 6.19 14.93
CA ALA A 16 14.98 6.95 14.37
C ALA A 16 15.51 8.12 13.52
N GLY A 17 16.48 8.87 14.04
CA GLY A 17 17.05 10.04 13.35
C GLY A 17 17.70 9.67 12.01
N LYS A 18 18.52 8.61 11.99
CA LYS A 18 19.15 8.11 10.76
C LYS A 18 18.11 7.64 9.75
N SER A 19 17.07 6.92 10.16
CA SER A 19 16.02 6.41 9.27
C SER A 19 15.26 7.54 8.58
N TYR A 20 14.87 8.58 9.32
CA TYR A 20 14.24 9.76 8.72
C TYR A 20 15.19 10.52 7.78
N SER A 21 16.46 10.66 8.16
CA SER A 21 17.44 11.36 7.32
C SER A 21 17.66 10.66 5.97
N VAL A 22 17.66 9.32 5.95
CA VAL A 22 17.78 8.52 4.73
C VAL A 22 16.51 8.66 3.88
N GLY A 23 15.33 8.53 4.49
CA GLY A 23 14.05 8.75 3.80
C GLY A 23 13.96 10.14 3.16
N TRP A 24 14.41 11.18 3.87
CA TRP A 24 14.45 12.56 3.38
C TRP A 24 15.36 12.73 2.17
N LYS A 25 16.57 12.17 2.22
CA LYS A 25 17.52 12.18 1.09
C LYS A 25 16.94 11.50 -0.15
N ILE A 26 16.34 10.32 0.01
CA ILE A 26 15.71 9.57 -1.08
C ILE A 26 14.54 10.37 -1.68
N LEU A 27 13.71 10.94 -0.81
CA LEU A 27 12.57 11.77 -1.23
C LEU A 27 13.05 12.96 -2.05
N MET A 28 14.12 13.64 -1.65
CA MET A 28 14.69 14.77 -2.38
C MET A 28 15.36 14.35 -3.70
N ALA A 29 16.01 13.19 -3.72
CA ALA A 29 16.69 12.68 -4.91
C ALA A 29 15.71 12.27 -6.02
N ALA A 30 14.57 11.67 -5.65
CA ALA A 30 13.52 11.24 -6.57
C ALA A 30 12.24 12.08 -6.44
N PHE A 31 12.39 13.36 -6.07
CA PHE A 31 11.27 14.20 -5.66
C PHE A 31 10.23 14.34 -6.76
N VAL A 32 10.66 14.61 -7.99
CA VAL A 32 9.76 14.86 -9.12
C VAL A 32 9.01 13.57 -9.48
N GLU A 33 9.70 12.44 -9.54
CA GLU A 33 9.12 11.14 -9.85
C GLU A 33 8.07 10.76 -8.80
N LEU A 34 8.44 10.84 -7.51
CA LEU A 34 7.54 10.53 -6.40
C LEU A 34 6.37 11.51 -6.34
N LEU A 35 6.59 12.80 -6.64
CA LEU A 35 5.51 13.80 -6.70
C LEU A 35 4.50 13.45 -7.80
N VAL A 36 4.97 13.14 -9.01
CA VAL A 36 4.09 12.76 -10.13
C VAL A 36 3.29 11.51 -9.78
N ILE A 37 3.92 10.49 -9.20
CA ILE A 37 3.23 9.28 -8.74
C ILE A 37 2.19 9.57 -7.67
N SER A 38 2.51 10.46 -6.73
CA SER A 38 1.58 10.88 -5.68
C SER A 38 0.36 11.59 -6.27
N ILE A 39 0.56 12.47 -7.26
CA ILE A 39 -0.52 13.14 -7.99
C ILE A 39 -1.39 12.12 -8.74
N VAL A 40 -0.77 11.20 -9.47
CA VAL A 40 -1.50 10.13 -10.17
C VAL A 40 -2.30 9.28 -9.18
N TYR A 41 -1.71 8.92 -8.04
CA TYR A 41 -2.41 8.20 -6.97
C TYR A 41 -3.59 9.00 -6.42
N MET A 42 -3.44 10.31 -6.19
CA MET A 42 -4.53 11.18 -5.71
C MET A 42 -5.67 11.28 -6.73
N ILE A 43 -5.36 11.38 -8.03
CA ILE A 43 -6.39 11.42 -9.07
C ILE A 43 -7.15 10.09 -9.14
N LEU A 44 -6.44 8.96 -9.07
CA LEU A 44 -7.04 7.63 -9.09
C LEU A 44 -7.82 7.30 -7.81
N SER A 45 -7.39 7.82 -6.66
CA SER A 45 -8.09 7.60 -5.38
C SER A 45 -9.20 8.63 -5.11
N GLY A 46 -9.18 9.78 -5.78
CA GLY A 46 -10.13 10.88 -5.63
C GLY A 46 -11.60 10.47 -5.70
N PRO A 47 -12.03 9.63 -6.67
CA PRO A 47 -13.42 9.15 -6.74
C PRO A 47 -13.88 8.41 -5.48
N VAL A 48 -12.99 7.65 -4.82
CA VAL A 48 -13.31 6.93 -3.57
C VAL A 48 -13.62 7.93 -2.46
N GLY A 49 -12.81 8.98 -2.34
CA GLY A 49 -13.02 10.04 -1.35
C GLY A 49 -14.38 10.74 -1.54
N VAL A 50 -14.71 11.17 -2.76
CA VAL A 50 -15.98 11.87 -3.04
C VAL A 50 -17.20 11.01 -2.67
N ILE A 51 -17.14 9.71 -2.95
CA ILE A 51 -18.25 8.79 -2.66
C ILE A 51 -18.42 8.63 -1.14
N GLN A 52 -17.33 8.48 -0.39
CA GLN A 52 -17.37 8.29 1.05
C GLN A 52 -18.04 9.47 1.79
N TRP A 53 -17.80 10.72 1.33
CA TRP A 53 -18.43 11.92 1.90
C TRP A 53 -19.93 12.04 1.60
N LYS A 54 -20.41 11.40 0.52
CA LYS A 54 -21.84 11.40 0.15
C LYS A 54 -22.66 10.34 0.90
N VAL A 55 -22.00 9.35 1.51
CA VAL A 55 -22.68 8.30 2.30
C VAL A 55 -23.28 8.85 3.59
N ASP A 56 -22.73 9.94 4.15
CA ASP A 56 -23.28 10.59 5.34
C ASP A 56 -24.63 11.32 5.07
N SER A 57 -24.96 11.57 3.79
CA SER A 57 -26.23 12.13 3.33
C SER A 57 -26.96 11.09 2.46
N PHE A 58 -27.29 9.94 3.05
CA PHE A 58 -27.81 8.80 2.31
C PHE A 58 -29.20 9.04 1.74
N GLU A 59 -29.29 9.06 0.40
CA GLU A 59 -30.53 9.10 -0.36
C GLU A 59 -30.64 7.83 -1.23
N TRP A 60 -31.84 7.25 -1.33
CA TRP A 60 -32.05 5.94 -1.98
C TRP A 60 -31.61 5.91 -3.46
N PHE A 61 -31.69 7.04 -4.17
CA PHE A 61 -31.28 7.13 -5.57
C PHE A 61 -29.75 7.10 -5.76
N LEU A 62 -28.97 7.29 -4.69
CA LEU A 62 -27.50 7.19 -4.72
C LEU A 62 -27.00 5.75 -4.63
N VAL A 63 -27.87 4.76 -4.39
CA VAL A 63 -27.49 3.35 -4.24
C VAL A 63 -26.64 2.82 -5.40
N PRO A 64 -26.97 3.05 -6.68
CA PRO A 64 -26.11 2.62 -7.80
C PRO A 64 -24.72 3.25 -7.78
N LEU A 65 -24.63 4.53 -7.40
CA LEU A 65 -23.37 5.27 -7.31
C LEU A 65 -22.49 4.73 -6.16
N VAL A 66 -23.10 4.47 -5.00
CA VAL A 66 -22.41 3.89 -3.84
C VAL A 66 -21.89 2.49 -4.18
N PHE A 67 -22.71 1.66 -4.83
CA PHE A 67 -22.29 0.33 -5.28
C PHE A 67 -21.10 0.40 -6.24
N PHE A 68 -21.18 1.28 -7.26
CA PHE A 68 -20.06 1.51 -8.17
C PHE A 68 -18.79 1.97 -7.41
N GLY A 69 -18.94 2.84 -6.42
CA GLY A 69 -17.83 3.30 -5.58
C GLY A 69 -17.17 2.19 -4.78
N ILE A 70 -17.96 1.29 -4.17
CA ILE A 70 -17.44 0.13 -3.44
C ILE A 70 -16.67 -0.76 -4.40
N VAL A 71 -17.24 -1.11 -5.55
CA VAL A 71 -16.58 -1.92 -6.58
C VAL A 71 -15.28 -1.26 -7.03
N TYR A 72 -15.30 0.04 -7.36
CA TYR A 72 -14.10 0.78 -7.73
C TYR A 72 -13.04 0.78 -6.62
N SER A 73 -13.44 0.97 -5.36
CA SER A 73 -12.52 1.00 -4.22
C SER A 73 -11.80 -0.34 -4.03
N VAL A 74 -12.51 -1.46 -4.21
CA VAL A 74 -11.97 -2.80 -3.99
C VAL A 74 -11.13 -3.27 -5.17
N PHE A 75 -11.65 -3.12 -6.40
CA PHE A 75 -11.03 -3.69 -7.59
C PHE A 75 -10.03 -2.76 -8.27
N VAL A 76 -10.12 -1.44 -8.07
CA VAL A 76 -9.23 -0.48 -8.72
C VAL A 76 -8.35 0.21 -7.69
N ALA A 77 -8.93 0.91 -6.72
CA ALA A 77 -8.15 1.70 -5.76
C ALA A 77 -7.29 0.84 -4.82
N GLY A 78 -7.78 -0.34 -4.40
CA GLY A 78 -7.03 -1.29 -3.57
C GLY A 78 -5.72 -1.76 -4.22
N PRO A 79 -5.78 -2.37 -5.42
CA PRO A 79 -4.59 -2.75 -6.18
C PRO A 79 -3.64 -1.57 -6.48
N ILE A 80 -4.19 -0.40 -6.83
CA ILE A 80 -3.40 0.83 -7.05
C ILE A 80 -2.67 1.24 -5.76
N GLN A 81 -3.30 1.11 -4.59
CA GLN A 81 -2.65 1.40 -3.31
C GLN A 81 -1.43 0.49 -3.08
N TYR A 82 -1.50 -0.78 -3.49
CA TYR A 82 -0.39 -1.72 -3.37
C TYR A 82 0.72 -1.39 -4.37
N GLY A 83 0.37 -1.01 -5.60
CA GLY A 83 1.31 -0.54 -6.61
C GLY A 83 2.02 0.76 -6.21
N ALA A 84 1.31 1.72 -5.61
CA ALA A 84 1.91 2.93 -5.07
C ALA A 84 2.95 2.61 -3.97
N LYS A 85 2.62 1.73 -3.02
CA LYS A 85 3.56 1.27 -1.98
C LYS A 85 4.81 0.60 -2.57
N TRP A 86 4.64 -0.17 -3.63
CA TRP A 86 5.75 -0.77 -4.37
C TRP A 86 6.67 0.27 -4.99
N VAL A 87 6.12 1.31 -5.59
CA VAL A 87 6.91 2.41 -6.17
C VAL A 87 7.75 3.14 -5.12
N PHE A 88 7.19 3.39 -3.93
CA PHE A 88 7.99 3.94 -2.83
C PHE A 88 9.12 3.00 -2.40
N LEU A 89 8.89 1.70 -2.40
CA LEU A 89 9.94 0.71 -2.12
C LEU A 89 11.03 0.70 -3.21
N LYS A 90 10.63 0.84 -4.48
CA LYS A 90 11.52 0.96 -5.65
C LYS A 90 12.41 2.19 -5.54
N ALA A 91 11.87 3.31 -5.06
CA ALA A 91 12.62 4.53 -4.77
C ALA A 91 13.70 4.32 -3.71
N VAL A 92 13.37 3.61 -2.62
CA VAL A 92 14.33 3.28 -1.56
C VAL A 92 15.44 2.35 -2.06
N ARG A 93 15.14 1.47 -3.01
CA ARG A 93 16.13 0.62 -3.69
C ARG A 93 17.00 1.39 -4.69
N GLY A 94 16.71 2.66 -4.95
CA GLY A 94 17.40 3.45 -5.97
C GLY A 94 17.16 2.94 -7.39
N GLU A 95 16.05 2.24 -7.62
CA GLU A 95 15.67 1.80 -8.96
C GLU A 95 14.97 2.94 -9.72
N ARG A 96 15.00 2.90 -11.06
CA ARG A 96 14.31 3.92 -11.88
C ARG A 96 12.80 3.81 -11.69
N ILE A 97 12.18 4.95 -11.42
CA ILE A 97 10.77 5.06 -11.12
C ILE A 97 10.02 5.56 -12.36
N GLU A 98 8.99 4.83 -12.78
CA GLU A 98 8.10 5.22 -13.86
C GLU A 98 6.64 5.24 -13.38
N VAL A 99 5.80 6.09 -13.98
CA VAL A 99 4.36 6.13 -13.67
C VAL A 99 3.69 4.77 -13.92
N ARG A 100 4.19 4.00 -14.89
CA ARG A 100 3.69 2.66 -15.20
C ARG A 100 3.92 1.66 -14.07
N ASP A 101 4.89 1.88 -13.18
CA ASP A 101 5.16 0.99 -12.05
C ASP A 101 4.01 0.95 -11.04
N ILE A 102 3.18 2.01 -10.96
CA ILE A 102 1.95 2.00 -10.14
C ILE A 102 0.99 0.89 -10.62
N PHE A 103 0.98 0.59 -11.92
CA PHE A 103 0.09 -0.39 -12.52
C PHE A 103 0.69 -1.80 -12.55
N VAL A 104 1.89 -2.02 -12.01
CA VAL A 104 2.56 -3.32 -12.06
C VAL A 104 1.74 -4.43 -11.39
N VAL A 105 0.95 -4.06 -10.37
CA VAL A 105 0.05 -4.99 -9.66
C VAL A 105 -0.98 -5.61 -10.60
N PHE A 106 -1.48 -4.85 -11.58
CA PHE A 106 -2.45 -5.36 -12.55
C PHE A 106 -1.84 -6.39 -13.51
N GLN A 107 -0.52 -6.33 -13.73
CA GLN A 107 0.19 -7.22 -14.64
C GLN A 107 0.69 -8.49 -13.96
N ARG A 108 1.15 -8.37 -12.70
CA ARG A 108 1.82 -9.47 -11.99
C ARG A 108 0.84 -10.28 -11.14
N ASN A 109 0.20 -9.62 -10.18
CA ASN A 109 -0.46 -10.32 -9.08
C ASN A 109 -1.77 -9.65 -8.64
N TYR A 110 -2.62 -9.31 -9.62
CA TYR A 110 -3.84 -8.53 -9.42
C TYR A 110 -4.81 -9.20 -8.44
N TRP A 111 -5.17 -10.45 -8.70
CA TRP A 111 -6.16 -11.17 -7.90
C TRP A 111 -5.71 -11.33 -6.46
N ASN A 112 -4.43 -11.63 -6.25
CA ASN A 112 -3.87 -11.72 -4.90
C ASN A 112 -3.84 -10.36 -4.21
N ALA A 113 -3.60 -9.25 -4.91
CA ALA A 113 -3.71 -7.92 -4.32
C ALA A 113 -5.14 -7.59 -3.89
N VAL A 114 -6.14 -7.90 -4.72
CA VAL A 114 -7.57 -7.69 -4.40
C VAL A 114 -7.98 -8.55 -3.21
N ILE A 115 -7.69 -9.84 -3.25
CA ILE A 115 -8.06 -10.79 -2.18
C ILE A 115 -7.33 -10.42 -0.88
N ALA A 116 -6.03 -10.08 -0.94
CA ALA A 116 -5.28 -9.63 0.22
C ALA A 116 -5.89 -8.37 0.85
N LYS A 117 -6.30 -7.38 0.04
CA LYS A 117 -6.94 -6.16 0.56
C LYS A 117 -8.24 -6.48 1.30
N ILE A 118 -9.06 -7.38 0.74
CA ILE A 118 -10.32 -7.82 1.36
C ILE A 118 -10.04 -8.58 2.66
N VAL A 119 -9.16 -9.58 2.63
CA VAL A 119 -8.86 -10.43 3.79
C VAL A 119 -8.23 -9.62 4.92
N VAL A 120 -7.25 -8.76 4.62
CA VAL A 120 -6.65 -7.85 5.62
C VAL A 120 -7.73 -6.91 6.17
N GLY A 121 -8.59 -6.36 5.32
CA GLY A 121 -9.70 -5.51 5.74
C GLY A 121 -10.67 -6.21 6.69
N ILE A 122 -11.04 -7.45 6.41
CA ILE A 122 -11.91 -8.26 7.27
C ILE A 122 -11.22 -8.58 8.59
N ILE A 123 -9.96 -9.01 8.59
CA ILE A 123 -9.24 -9.36 9.83
C ILE A 123 -9.11 -8.13 10.73
N VAL A 124 -8.68 -7.00 10.16
CA VAL A 124 -8.52 -5.74 10.92
C VAL A 124 -9.88 -5.22 11.40
N GLY A 125 -10.89 -5.24 10.53
CA GLY A 125 -12.26 -4.83 10.86
C GLY A 125 -12.86 -5.69 11.98
N LEU A 126 -12.75 -7.01 11.89
CA LEU A 126 -13.18 -7.93 12.94
C LEU A 126 -12.42 -7.69 14.24
N GLY A 127 -11.12 -7.42 14.15
CA GLY A 127 -10.30 -6.98 15.28
C GLY A 127 -10.92 -5.78 15.97
N PHE A 128 -11.20 -4.70 15.24
CA PHE A 128 -11.83 -3.48 15.79
C PHE A 128 -13.24 -3.72 16.35
N VAL A 129 -14.04 -4.58 15.73
CA VAL A 129 -15.38 -4.95 16.22
C VAL A 129 -15.29 -5.70 17.55
N MET A 130 -14.30 -6.59 17.70
CA MET A 130 -14.13 -7.36 18.92
C MET A 130 -13.57 -6.51 20.07
N LEU A 131 -12.60 -5.62 19.80
CA LEU A 131 -12.04 -4.58 20.68
C LEU A 131 -11.05 -3.70 19.88
N ILE A 132 -10.89 -2.42 20.24
CA ILE A 132 -9.96 -1.52 19.52
C ILE A 132 -8.51 -2.05 19.52
N VAL A 133 -8.05 -2.61 20.64
CA VAL A 133 -6.68 -3.12 20.83
C VAL A 133 -6.33 -4.26 19.85
N PRO A 134 -7.08 -5.37 19.74
CA PRO A 134 -6.79 -6.41 18.75
C PRO A 134 -6.85 -5.90 17.30
N GLY A 135 -7.71 -4.93 16.99
CA GLY A 135 -7.72 -4.27 15.68
C GLY A 135 -6.38 -3.62 15.32
N ILE A 136 -5.80 -2.86 16.26
CA ILE A 136 -4.48 -2.24 16.08
C ILE A 136 -3.39 -3.30 15.96
N ILE A 137 -3.42 -4.35 16.80
CA ILE A 137 -2.43 -5.44 16.74
C ILE A 137 -2.44 -6.11 15.36
N PHE A 138 -3.61 -6.44 14.82
CA PHE A 138 -3.72 -7.05 13.50
C PHE A 138 -3.29 -6.09 12.38
N ALA A 139 -3.62 -4.81 12.47
CA ALA A 139 -3.17 -3.81 11.51
C ALA A 139 -1.64 -3.73 11.45
N CYS A 140 -0.97 -3.74 12.61
CA CYS A 140 0.49 -3.77 12.68
C CYS A 140 1.06 -5.09 12.12
N ARG A 141 0.48 -6.24 12.49
CA ARG A 141 0.96 -7.55 12.03
C ARG A 141 0.82 -7.77 10.53
N LEU A 142 -0.22 -7.19 9.91
CA LEU A 142 -0.52 -7.35 8.48
C LEU A 142 -0.03 -6.18 7.62
N ALA A 143 0.76 -5.25 8.19
CA ALA A 143 1.26 -4.08 7.48
C ALA A 143 2.20 -4.44 6.31
N PHE A 144 2.86 -5.61 6.35
CA PHE A 144 3.83 -6.04 5.34
C PHE A 144 3.22 -6.81 4.16
N VAL A 145 2.00 -7.30 4.29
CA VAL A 145 1.25 -8.01 3.24
C VAL A 145 1.29 -7.32 1.87
N PRO A 146 1.02 -6.00 1.72
CA PRO A 146 1.05 -5.36 0.41
C PRO A 146 2.42 -5.44 -0.27
N TYR A 147 3.51 -5.42 0.50
CA TYR A 147 4.85 -5.54 -0.06
C TYR A 147 5.12 -6.99 -0.48
N LEU A 148 4.74 -7.97 0.33
CA LEU A 148 4.93 -9.40 0.01
C LEU A 148 4.15 -9.85 -1.24
N VAL A 149 2.94 -9.33 -1.43
CA VAL A 149 2.10 -9.67 -2.59
C VAL A 149 2.64 -9.07 -3.88
N VAL A 150 3.26 -7.89 -3.83
CA VAL A 150 3.71 -7.17 -5.05
C VAL A 150 5.19 -7.39 -5.36
N ASP A 151 6.06 -7.35 -4.35
CA ASP A 151 7.51 -7.53 -4.50
C ASP A 151 7.88 -9.00 -4.70
N ARG A 152 7.29 -9.89 -3.88
CA ARG A 152 7.60 -11.32 -3.88
C ARG A 152 6.56 -12.16 -4.62
N GLU A 153 5.54 -11.52 -5.20
CA GLU A 153 4.46 -12.17 -5.96
C GLU A 153 3.81 -13.34 -5.21
N MET A 154 3.78 -13.24 -3.88
CA MET A 154 3.28 -14.32 -3.02
C MET A 154 1.76 -14.46 -3.14
N ASP A 155 1.28 -15.69 -2.93
CA ASP A 155 -0.13 -15.93 -2.68
C ASP A 155 -0.58 -15.21 -1.40
N VAL A 156 -1.86 -14.84 -1.33
CA VAL A 156 -2.42 -14.10 -0.20
C VAL A 156 -2.20 -14.82 1.12
N MET A 157 -2.41 -16.13 1.15
CA MET A 157 -2.31 -16.89 2.40
C MET A 157 -0.88 -16.95 2.90
N ASP A 158 0.08 -17.10 1.99
CA ASP A 158 1.50 -17.11 2.32
C ASP A 158 1.97 -15.71 2.73
N ALA A 159 1.51 -14.67 2.06
CA ALA A 159 1.82 -13.28 2.41
C ALA A 159 1.31 -12.92 3.82
N LEU A 160 0.12 -13.37 4.20
CA LEU A 160 -0.44 -13.17 5.55
C LEU A 160 0.42 -13.88 6.62
N ARG A 161 0.78 -15.14 6.38
CA ARG A 161 1.61 -15.92 7.31
C ARG A 161 2.99 -15.30 7.48
N VAL A 162 3.65 -14.96 6.37
CA VAL A 162 4.98 -14.36 6.42
C VAL A 162 4.95 -12.97 7.07
N SER A 163 3.95 -12.13 6.79
CA SER A 163 3.80 -10.84 7.47
C SER A 163 3.63 -11.01 8.98
N TRP A 164 2.87 -12.03 9.40
CA TRP A 164 2.66 -12.34 10.81
C TRP A 164 3.94 -12.81 11.50
N ASP A 165 4.69 -13.70 10.86
CA ASP A 165 5.95 -14.21 11.42
C ASP A 165 7.03 -13.12 11.46
N MET A 166 7.08 -12.22 10.47
CA MET A 166 7.97 -11.04 10.47
C MET A 166 7.71 -10.08 11.64
N THR A 167 6.48 -10.05 12.15
CA THR A 167 6.08 -9.16 13.25
C THR A 167 6.01 -9.87 14.60
N ARG A 168 6.43 -11.14 14.64
CA ARG A 168 6.48 -11.95 15.85
C ARG A 168 7.83 -11.75 16.53
N GLY A 169 7.95 -10.62 17.23
CA GLY A 169 9.07 -10.24 18.08
C GLY A 169 8.64 -10.10 19.53
#